data_AF-A0A3R8T7G1-F1
#
_entry.id   AF-A0A3R8T7G1-F1
#
_cell.length_a   1.000
_cell.length_b   1.000
_cell.length_c   1.000
_cell.angle_alpha   90.00
_cell.angle_beta   90.00
_cell.angle_gamma   90.00
#
_symmetry.space_group_name_H-M   'P 1'
#
loop_
_entity.id
_entity.type
_entity.pdbx_description
1 polymer ?
#
loop_
_entity_poly.entity_id
_entity_poly.type
_entity_poly.pdbx_seq_one_letter_code
_entity_poly.pdbx_strand_id
1 'polypeptide(L)'
;MNAFMPALMCIGLLSACQRVEPTEPAVAPQAETLAPSPATRASSLVLVGTGYPTDGAPCRRLGESEATSQWLDHTADLAGCPDPASASALGGKVLATIEGMTVVSVPRGSPAETQPDGGTSGPKP
;
A
#
# COMPACT_ATOMS: atom_id res chain seq x y z
N MET A 1 -0.39 -42.75 -43.45
CA MET A 1 0.99 -42.34 -43.78
C MET A 1 1.62 -41.81 -42.49
N ASN A 2 2.38 -42.54 -41.67
CA ASN A 2 3.21 -43.76 -41.89
C ASN A 2 4.20 -43.55 -43.07
N ALA A 3 5.53 -43.59 -42.93
CA ALA A 3 6.43 -43.87 -41.79
C ALA A 3 7.79 -43.10 -42.03
N PHE A 4 9.00 -43.37 -41.49
CA PHE A 4 9.57 -44.51 -40.75
C PHE A 4 10.77 -44.07 -39.85
N MET A 5 11.07 -44.91 -38.85
CA MET A 5 12.31 -45.06 -38.03
C MET A 5 13.46 -45.71 -38.89
N PRO A 6 14.67 -46.13 -38.42
CA PRO A 6 15.25 -46.12 -37.05
C PRO A 6 16.80 -45.93 -36.87
N ALA A 7 17.22 -45.93 -35.59
CA ALA A 7 18.50 -46.47 -35.03
C ALA A 7 19.83 -45.77 -35.40
N LEU A 8 20.95 -45.88 -34.65
CA LEU A 8 21.46 -46.76 -33.56
C LEU A 8 22.23 -45.82 -32.56
N MET A 9 22.62 -46.08 -31.30
CA MET A 9 23.05 -47.31 -30.62
C MET A 9 23.09 -47.12 -29.07
N CYS A 10 23.19 -48.23 -28.33
CA CYS A 10 23.06 -48.40 -26.88
C CYS A 10 24.18 -47.82 -25.99
N ILE A 11 23.87 -47.65 -24.68
CA ILE A 11 24.60 -48.04 -23.44
C ILE A 11 23.74 -47.46 -22.26
N GLY A 12 23.45 -48.12 -21.14
CA GLY A 12 23.72 -49.48 -20.65
C GLY A 12 22.88 -49.74 -19.39
N LEU A 13 22.73 -51.01 -18.97
CA LEU A 13 21.88 -51.46 -17.85
C LEU A 13 22.62 -51.47 -16.50
N LEU A 14 21.85 -51.78 -15.44
CA LEU A 14 22.22 -52.21 -14.07
C LEU A 14 22.29 -51.15 -12.95
N SER A 15 21.11 -50.98 -12.35
CA SER A 15 20.84 -50.58 -10.97
C SER A 15 21.72 -51.27 -9.91
N ALA A 16 22.06 -50.55 -8.84
CA ALA A 16 22.42 -51.10 -7.54
C ALA A 16 21.80 -50.25 -6.41
N CYS A 17 21.05 -50.90 -5.51
CA CYS A 17 20.19 -50.24 -4.53
C CYS A 17 20.96 -49.69 -3.32
N GLN A 18 20.48 -48.56 -2.78
CA GLN A 18 20.19 -48.52 -1.34
C GLN A 18 18.73 -48.10 -1.14
N ARG A 19 17.90 -49.08 -0.75
CA ARG A 19 16.57 -48.78 -0.21
C ARG A 19 16.76 -48.19 1.19
N VAL A 20 16.26 -46.98 1.39
CA VAL A 20 15.80 -46.53 2.70
C VAL A 20 14.30 -46.30 2.58
N GLU A 21 13.56 -47.37 2.82
CA GLU A 21 12.24 -47.34 3.45
C GLU A 21 12.49 -47.82 4.89
N PRO A 22 11.79 -47.33 5.94
CA PRO A 22 10.42 -46.84 5.87
C PRO A 22 10.16 -45.52 6.64
N THR A 23 8.98 -44.94 6.42
CA THR A 23 7.97 -44.59 7.46
C THR A 23 6.97 -43.63 6.81
N GLU A 24 5.75 -44.10 6.61
CA GLU A 24 4.59 -43.20 6.49
C GLU A 24 4.27 -42.61 7.88
N PRO A 25 4.37 -41.30 8.08
CA PRO A 25 3.26 -40.58 8.65
C PRO A 25 2.25 -40.34 7.51
N ALA A 26 1.04 -40.88 7.66
CA ALA A 26 -0.09 -40.49 6.82
C ALA A 26 -0.46 -39.02 7.13
N VAL A 27 0.28 -38.09 6.54
CA VAL A 27 -0.11 -36.70 6.45
C VAL A 27 -0.84 -36.56 5.12
N ALA A 28 -2.15 -36.35 5.19
CA ALA A 28 -2.94 -35.96 4.02
C ALA A 28 -2.24 -34.80 3.29
N PRO A 29 -2.42 -34.62 1.97
CA PRO A 29 -2.00 -33.38 1.34
C PRO A 29 -2.68 -32.24 2.08
N GLN A 30 -1.90 -31.58 2.93
CA GLN A 30 -2.19 -30.23 3.33
C GLN A 30 -2.06 -29.46 2.04
N ALA A 31 -3.20 -29.33 1.35
CA ALA A 31 -3.49 -28.10 0.67
C ALA A 31 -3.31 -27.01 1.74
N GLU A 32 -2.07 -26.53 1.83
CA GLU A 32 -1.81 -25.13 1.98
C GLU A 32 -2.63 -24.46 0.87
N THR A 33 -3.91 -24.25 1.20
CA THR A 33 -4.56 -23.00 0.91
C THR A 33 -3.50 -21.97 1.23
N LEU A 34 -2.88 -21.42 0.19
CA LEU A 34 -2.19 -20.16 0.31
C LEU A 34 -3.28 -19.21 0.81
N ALA A 35 -3.38 -19.10 2.13
CA ALA A 35 -4.03 -17.97 2.76
C ALA A 35 -3.42 -16.78 2.04
N PRO A 36 -4.23 -15.90 1.42
CA PRO A 36 -3.69 -14.84 0.60
C PRO A 36 -2.70 -14.07 1.47
N SER A 37 -1.41 -14.26 1.20
CA SER A 37 -0.36 -13.38 1.70
C SER A 37 -0.91 -11.99 1.40
N PRO A 38 -1.07 -11.11 2.40
CA PRO A 38 -1.82 -9.87 2.23
C PRO A 38 -1.14 -9.11 1.12
N ALA A 39 -1.70 -9.23 -0.08
CA ALA A 39 -1.03 -8.82 -1.30
C ALA A 39 -0.77 -7.35 -1.09
N THR A 40 0.51 -6.97 -0.99
CA THR A 40 0.93 -5.63 -0.59
C THR A 40 0.18 -4.68 -1.48
N ARG A 41 -0.93 -4.13 -0.97
CA ARG A 41 -1.93 -3.52 -1.83
C ARG A 41 -1.21 -2.31 -2.36
N ALA A 42 -0.91 -2.35 -3.66
CA ALA A 42 -0.13 -1.31 -4.30
C ALA A 42 -0.96 -0.04 -4.18
N SER A 43 -0.66 0.75 -3.15
CA SER A 43 -1.53 1.84 -2.75
C SER A 43 -1.64 2.79 -3.92
N SER A 44 -2.87 3.07 -4.35
CA SER A 44 -3.12 4.04 -5.40
C SER A 44 -2.76 5.45 -4.92
N LEU A 45 -2.56 5.63 -3.61
CA LEU A 45 -2.08 6.83 -2.96
C LEU A 45 -0.55 6.84 -2.80
N VAL A 46 0.11 7.81 -3.44
CA VAL A 46 1.51 8.14 -3.18
C VAL A 46 1.61 8.93 -1.88
N LEU A 47 2.37 8.45 -0.89
CA LEU A 47 2.49 9.08 0.43
C LEU A 47 3.83 9.82 0.58
N VAL A 48 3.79 11.12 0.87
CA VAL A 48 4.93 12.05 0.90
C VAL A 48 5.21 12.51 2.34
N GLY A 49 6.49 12.58 2.73
CA GLY A 49 6.92 12.96 4.09
C GLY A 49 6.57 11.92 5.16
N THR A 50 6.87 12.19 6.42
CA THR A 50 6.56 11.26 7.53
C THR A 50 5.30 11.63 8.32
N GLY A 51 4.71 12.80 8.06
CA GLY A 51 3.44 13.25 8.63
C GLY A 51 2.90 14.50 7.94
N TYR A 52 1.72 14.96 8.38
CA TYR A 52 1.08 16.22 7.99
C TYR A 52 0.11 16.69 9.10
N PRO A 53 0.10 17.99 9.48
CA PRO A 53 0.87 19.10 8.91
C PRO A 53 2.36 19.09 9.28
N THR A 54 2.73 18.40 10.35
CA THR A 54 4.12 18.21 10.81
C THR A 54 4.55 16.75 10.64
N ASP A 55 5.85 16.50 10.55
CA ASP A 55 6.38 15.13 10.62
C ASP A 55 5.93 14.41 11.91
N GLY A 56 5.66 13.11 11.80
CA GLY A 56 5.12 12.29 12.89
C GLY A 56 3.63 12.48 13.21
N ALA A 57 2.94 13.46 12.60
CA ALA A 57 1.48 13.58 12.71
C ALA A 57 0.75 12.40 12.01
N PRO A 58 -0.47 12.04 12.42
CA PRO A 58 -1.13 10.80 11.98
C PRO A 58 -1.51 10.79 10.49
N CYS A 59 -1.84 11.96 9.92
CA CYS A 59 -2.09 12.11 8.49
C CYS A 59 -0.76 12.22 7.73
N ARG A 60 -0.75 11.91 6.43
CA ARG A 60 0.42 12.11 5.54
C ARG A 60 0.02 12.92 4.31
N ARG A 61 0.96 13.69 3.74
CA ARG A 61 0.73 14.38 2.46
C ARG A 61 0.58 13.34 1.36
N LEU A 62 -0.33 13.60 0.43
CA LEU A 62 -0.52 12.80 -0.77
C LEU A 62 0.23 13.45 -1.94
N GLY A 63 0.97 12.63 -2.68
CA GLY A 63 1.63 13.00 -3.93
C GLY A 63 0.77 12.67 -5.14
N GLU A 64 1.30 12.95 -6.32
CA GLU A 64 0.65 12.73 -7.61
C GLU A 64 0.48 11.23 -7.92
N SER A 65 -0.74 10.84 -8.28
CA SER A 65 -1.11 9.49 -8.69
C SER A 65 -2.45 9.52 -9.44
N GLU A 66 -2.79 8.44 -10.15
CA GLU A 66 -4.09 8.30 -10.84
C GLU A 66 -5.30 8.59 -9.91
N ALA A 67 -5.16 8.29 -8.61
CA ALA A 67 -6.22 8.50 -7.63
C ALA A 67 -6.31 9.94 -7.07
N THR A 68 -5.26 10.76 -7.21
CA THR A 68 -5.12 12.06 -6.52
C THR A 68 -4.90 13.26 -7.45
N SER A 69 -4.44 13.06 -8.69
CA SER A 69 -4.06 14.16 -9.60
C SER A 69 -5.19 15.18 -9.85
N GLN A 70 -6.46 14.76 -9.81
CA GLN A 70 -7.62 15.64 -9.97
C GLN A 70 -7.88 16.59 -8.78
N TRP A 71 -7.14 16.44 -7.68
CA TRP A 71 -7.26 17.26 -6.46
C TRP A 71 -5.97 17.96 -6.02
N LEU A 72 -4.86 17.68 -6.70
CA LEU A 72 -3.58 18.32 -6.42
C LEU A 72 -3.53 19.68 -7.10
N ASP A 73 -3.86 20.71 -6.32
CA ASP A 73 -3.80 22.09 -6.77
C ASP A 73 -2.75 22.91 -6.01
N HIS A 74 -2.24 23.96 -6.66
CA HIS A 74 -1.29 24.91 -6.10
C HIS A 74 -1.86 25.76 -4.94
N THR A 75 -3.18 25.78 -4.70
CA THR A 75 -3.81 26.47 -3.55
C THR A 75 -4.01 25.62 -2.29
N ALA A 76 -4.01 24.28 -2.39
CA ALA A 76 -4.29 23.39 -1.25
C ALA A 76 -3.32 22.20 -1.16
N ASP A 77 -2.98 21.79 0.05
CA ASP A 77 -2.32 20.51 0.30
C ASP A 77 -3.35 19.38 0.33
N LEU A 78 -2.97 18.24 -0.22
CA LEU A 78 -3.77 17.02 -0.18
C LEU A 78 -3.19 16.11 0.90
N ALA A 79 -4.02 15.65 1.83
CA ALA A 79 -3.63 14.81 2.95
C ALA A 79 -4.48 13.54 3.02
N GLY A 80 -3.86 12.42 3.36
CA GLY A 80 -4.52 11.14 3.67
C GLY A 80 -4.42 10.89 5.17
N CYS A 81 -5.55 10.75 5.84
CA CYS A 81 -5.64 10.48 7.27
C CYS A 81 -6.12 9.05 7.52
N PRO A 82 -5.59 8.36 8.56
CA PRO A 82 -5.96 6.98 8.86
C PRO A 82 -7.41 6.83 9.36
N ASP A 83 -7.99 7.90 9.88
CA ASP A 83 -9.33 7.94 10.44
C ASP A 83 -10.02 9.31 10.22
N PRO A 84 -11.36 9.39 10.34
CA PRO A 84 -12.10 10.64 10.14
C PRO A 84 -11.84 11.73 11.19
N ALA A 85 -11.46 11.40 12.42
CA ALA A 85 -11.23 12.40 13.46
C ALA A 85 -9.91 13.15 13.21
N SER A 86 -8.85 12.41 12.83
CA SER A 86 -7.59 12.98 12.33
C SER A 86 -7.83 13.86 11.09
N ALA A 87 -8.76 13.47 10.21
CA ALA A 87 -9.15 14.28 9.04
C ALA A 87 -9.88 15.59 9.42
N SER A 88 -10.81 15.54 10.38
CA SER A 88 -11.53 16.73 10.86
C SER A 88 -10.61 17.75 11.53
N ALA A 89 -9.60 17.29 12.29
CA ALA A 89 -8.62 18.15 12.96
C ALA A 89 -7.76 19.01 12.00
N LEU A 90 -7.69 18.66 10.70
CA LEU A 90 -6.98 19.45 9.70
C LEU A 90 -7.74 20.71 9.25
N GLY A 91 -9.02 20.87 9.60
CA GLY A 91 -9.85 22.00 9.15
C GLY A 91 -10.09 22.04 7.63
N GLY A 92 -9.82 20.94 6.92
CA GLY A 92 -9.93 20.84 5.47
C GLY A 92 -11.24 20.23 4.95
N LYS A 93 -11.41 20.23 3.64
CA LYS A 93 -12.54 19.59 2.96
C LYS A 93 -12.25 18.12 2.70
N VAL A 94 -13.04 17.22 3.27
CA VAL A 94 -13.04 15.79 2.88
C VAL A 94 -13.48 15.65 1.41
N LEU A 95 -12.72 14.88 0.65
CA LEU A 95 -12.92 14.65 -0.78
C LEU A 95 -13.38 13.22 -1.09
N ALA A 96 -12.74 12.23 -0.47
CA ALA A 96 -12.98 10.81 -0.71
C ALA A 96 -12.50 9.95 0.47
N THR A 97 -12.84 8.67 0.44
CA THR A 97 -12.17 7.63 1.24
C THR A 97 -11.57 6.62 0.27
N ILE A 98 -10.24 6.45 0.31
CA ILE A 98 -9.48 5.62 -0.62
C ILE A 98 -8.62 4.66 0.19
N GLU A 99 -8.79 3.35 -0.04
CA GLU A 99 -8.07 2.27 0.66
C GLU A 99 -8.19 2.29 2.20
N GLY A 100 -9.21 2.96 2.73
CA GLY A 100 -9.42 3.18 4.17
C GLY A 100 -8.87 4.50 4.70
N MET A 101 -8.05 5.22 3.93
CA MET A 101 -7.63 6.58 4.26
C MET A 101 -8.69 7.62 3.87
N THR A 102 -8.94 8.57 4.76
CA THR A 102 -9.78 9.75 4.48
C THR A 102 -8.93 10.79 3.76
N VAL A 103 -9.30 11.14 2.52
CA VAL A 103 -8.60 12.13 1.69
C VAL A 103 -9.18 13.51 1.94
N VAL A 104 -8.33 14.46 2.32
CA VAL A 104 -8.68 15.83 2.72
C VAL A 104 -7.88 16.83 1.89
N SER A 105 -8.55 17.86 1.38
CA SER A 105 -7.90 19.06 0.82
C SER A 105 -7.87 20.15 1.89
N VAL A 106 -6.66 20.61 2.22
CA VAL A 106 -6.39 21.61 3.26
C VAL A 106 -5.85 22.88 2.59
N PRO A 107 -6.60 24.00 2.61
CA PRO A 107 -6.17 25.23 1.94
C PRO A 107 -4.87 25.77 2.53
N ARG A 108 -3.92 26.17 1.68
CA ARG A 108 -2.67 26.79 2.14
C ARG A 108 -2.97 28.18 2.69
N GLY A 109 -2.57 28.42 3.94
CA GLY A 109 -2.92 29.65 4.67
C GLY A 109 -4.15 29.52 5.58
N SER A 110 -4.90 28.42 5.52
CA SER A 110 -5.74 28.03 6.66
C SER A 110 -4.84 27.56 7.80
N PRO A 111 -5.04 28.02 9.05
CA PRO A 111 -4.37 27.42 10.19
C PRO A 111 -4.91 26.01 10.38
N ALA A 112 -4.08 24.99 10.16
CA ALA A 112 -4.35 23.65 10.68
C ALA A 112 -4.51 23.77 12.20
N GLU A 113 -5.59 23.21 12.77
CA GLU A 113 -6.17 23.72 14.01
C GLU A 113 -5.21 23.64 15.21
N THR A 114 -4.59 24.77 15.52
CA THR A 114 -3.95 25.07 16.81
C THR A 114 -4.24 26.53 17.09
N GLN A 115 -5.45 26.80 17.59
CA GLN A 115 -5.86 28.11 18.09
C GLN A 115 -5.95 28.09 19.62
N PRO A 116 -4.87 28.41 20.34
CA PRO A 116 -4.99 29.25 21.52
C PRO A 116 -5.14 30.71 21.05
N ASP A 117 -6.19 31.37 21.52
CA ASP A 117 -6.49 32.78 21.24
C ASP A 117 -5.38 33.72 21.76
N GLY A 118 -5.11 34.83 21.05
CA GLY A 118 -4.24 35.90 21.55
C GLY A 118 -3.25 36.49 20.54
N GLY A 119 -3.74 37.31 19.59
CA GLY A 119 -2.90 37.97 18.57
C GLY A 119 -3.46 39.31 18.10
N THR A 120 -3.47 40.31 18.98
CA THR A 120 -4.00 41.67 18.76
C THR A 120 -3.62 42.26 17.40
N SER A 121 -4.62 42.60 16.59
CA SER A 121 -4.49 43.50 15.43
C SER A 121 -4.10 44.91 15.89
N GLY A 122 -2.81 45.21 15.92
CA GLY A 122 -2.29 46.57 16.07
C GLY A 122 -2.31 47.32 14.73
N PRO A 123 -2.84 48.56 14.64
CA PRO A 123 -2.91 49.29 13.37
C PRO A 123 -1.64 50.13 13.08
N LYS A 124 -1.22 50.10 11.81
CA LYS A 124 -0.44 51.14 11.10
C LYS A 124 1.03 51.36 11.58
N PRO A 125 1.91 52.05 10.81
CA PRO A 125 1.80 53.48 10.42
C PRO A 125 1.40 53.78 8.97
#